data_AF-A0A0M1J7K7-F1
#
_entry.id   AF-A0A0M1J7K7-F1
#
_cell.length_a   1.000
_cell.length_b   1.000
_cell.length_c   1.000
_cell.angle_alpha   90.00
_cell.angle_beta   90.00
_cell.angle_gamma   90.00
#
_symmetry.space_group_name_H-M   'P 1'
#
loop_
_entity.id
_entity.type
_entity.pdbx_description
1 polymer ?
#
loop_
_entity_poly.entity_id
_entity_poly.type
_entity_poly.pdbx_seq_one_letter_code
_entity_poly.pdbx_strand_id
1 'polypeptide(L)'
;MSVELITFVFQSIFIRVLLIDDTIWFIASDIAKALGYKDLAQAVNQHCKEAKSLIYIDQLNKLVQENQELRALDPKTKIIPESDFYRISLKTRKTESETLINYVSKTVIPKIHKRNQKAPTTVPDNIVTYGGVQFLRYEEEYEVRKGKIDTLAFYTKRDSGESGMSLQSLANGCGIALKSLRNLLEEKNIDFFLEGGAKQGNSSADSLITKAKEGATKPADFYLIKTPAIHVVLDIYCERIFRYYAYESRYKNSVHDKNYP
;
A
#
# COMPACT_ATOMS: atom_id res chain seq x y z
N MET A 1 -17.17 -16.96 6.56
CA MET A 1 -16.45 -16.89 5.28
C MET A 1 -15.65 -15.61 5.26
N SER A 2 -14.33 -15.70 5.46
CA SER A 2 -13.39 -14.64 5.17
C SER A 2 -12.99 -14.72 3.69
N VAL A 3 -12.86 -13.57 3.05
CA VAL A 3 -12.47 -13.49 1.64
C VAL A 3 -11.51 -12.33 1.47
N GLU A 4 -10.34 -12.62 0.90
CA GLU A 4 -9.34 -11.62 0.55
C GLU A 4 -8.90 -11.79 -0.89
N LEU A 5 -8.75 -10.68 -1.62
CA LEU A 5 -8.18 -10.67 -2.97
C LEU A 5 -6.73 -10.21 -2.91
N ILE A 6 -5.81 -11.08 -3.29
CA ILE A 6 -4.37 -10.82 -3.32
C ILE A 6 -3.92 -10.83 -4.79
N THR A 7 -3.15 -9.83 -5.19
CA THR A 7 -2.66 -9.70 -6.57
C THR A 7 -1.15 -9.81 -6.64
N PHE A 8 -0.67 -10.63 -7.58
CA PHE A 8 0.74 -10.80 -7.91
C PHE A 8 0.98 -10.40 -9.36
N VAL A 9 2.23 -10.07 -9.72
CA VAL A 9 2.61 -9.77 -11.11
C VAL A 9 3.57 -10.84 -11.61
N PHE A 10 3.25 -11.45 -12.75
CA PHE A 10 4.07 -12.43 -13.46
C PHE A 10 4.23 -11.99 -14.92
N GLN A 11 5.44 -11.59 -15.34
CA GLN A 11 5.72 -11.19 -16.73
C GLN A 11 4.69 -10.17 -17.29
N SER A 12 4.38 -9.14 -16.51
CA SER A 12 3.38 -8.11 -16.84
C SER A 12 1.91 -8.60 -16.88
N ILE A 13 1.64 -9.82 -16.41
CA ILE A 13 0.30 -10.38 -16.24
C ILE A 13 -0.03 -10.40 -14.75
N PHE A 14 -1.19 -9.86 -14.39
CA PHE A 14 -1.70 -9.97 -13.02
C PHE A 14 -2.18 -11.39 -12.76
N ILE A 15 -1.71 -11.98 -11.66
CA ILE A 15 -2.20 -13.24 -11.11
C ILE A 15 -2.97 -12.91 -9.84
N ARG A 16 -4.30 -12.89 -9.95
CA ARG A 16 -5.18 -12.66 -8.81
C ARG A 16 -5.52 -13.97 -8.11
N VAL A 17 -5.51 -13.92 -6.78
CA VAL A 17 -5.78 -15.04 -5.89
C VAL A 17 -6.85 -14.62 -4.89
N LEU A 18 -7.92 -15.38 -4.82
CA LEU A 18 -8.88 -15.31 -3.73
C LEU A 18 -8.45 -16.27 -2.62
N LEU A 19 -8.27 -15.72 -1.43
CA LEU A 19 -8.14 -16.50 -0.21
C LEU A 19 -9.51 -16.60 0.43
N ILE A 20 -10.10 -17.80 0.44
CA ILE A 20 -11.42 -18.06 1.00
C ILE A 20 -11.26 -19.03 2.16
N ASP A 21 -11.51 -18.57 3.39
CA ASP A 21 -11.34 -19.36 4.61
C ASP A 21 -9.99 -20.12 4.61
N ASP A 22 -8.89 -19.38 4.37
CA ASP A 22 -7.50 -19.86 4.24
C ASP A 22 -7.19 -20.78 3.04
N THR A 23 -8.17 -21.06 2.19
CA THR A 23 -7.97 -21.86 0.98
C THR A 23 -7.64 -20.96 -0.21
N ILE A 24 -6.60 -21.35 -0.96
CA ILE A 24 -6.11 -20.61 -2.13
C ILE A 24 -6.96 -20.96 -3.36
N TRP A 25 -7.49 -19.92 -4.00
CA TRP A 25 -8.22 -20.01 -5.26
C TRP A 25 -7.65 -19.03 -6.29
N PHE A 26 -7.20 -19.52 -7.43
CA PHE A 26 -6.67 -18.68 -8.50
C PHE A 26 -7.79 -18.21 -9.43
N ILE A 27 -7.72 -16.98 -9.92
CA ILE A 27 -8.61 -16.54 -11.00
C ILE A 27 -8.21 -17.25 -12.30
N ALA A 28 -9.13 -18.03 -12.85
CA ALA A 28 -8.83 -19.00 -13.91
C ALA A 28 -8.35 -18.33 -15.21
N SER A 29 -8.93 -17.18 -15.55
CA SER A 29 -8.55 -16.40 -16.74
C SER A 29 -7.12 -15.88 -16.67
N ASP A 30 -6.67 -15.49 -15.47
CA ASP A 30 -5.34 -14.93 -15.26
C ASP A 30 -4.28 -16.02 -15.47
N ILE A 31 -4.53 -17.23 -14.95
CA ILE A 31 -3.68 -18.40 -15.17
C ILE A 31 -3.64 -18.79 -16.65
N ALA A 32 -4.81 -18.90 -17.30
CA ALA A 32 -4.85 -19.25 -18.71
C ALA A 32 -4.11 -18.22 -19.58
N LYS A 33 -4.22 -16.92 -19.24
CA LYS A 33 -3.51 -15.84 -19.92
C LYS A 33 -2.00 -15.92 -19.69
N ALA A 34 -1.57 -16.22 -18.46
CA ALA A 34 -0.15 -16.39 -18.12
C ALA A 34 0.50 -17.59 -18.81
N LEU A 35 -0.28 -18.65 -19.07
CA LEU A 35 0.11 -19.78 -19.91
C LEU A 35 -0.04 -19.47 -21.42
N GLY A 36 -0.40 -18.24 -21.77
CA GLY A 36 -0.53 -17.75 -23.15
C GLY A 36 -1.68 -18.37 -23.96
N TYR A 37 -2.68 -19.00 -23.33
CA TYR A 37 -3.81 -19.55 -24.07
C TYR A 37 -4.54 -18.43 -24.82
N LYS A 38 -4.91 -18.71 -26.08
CA LYS A 38 -5.66 -17.78 -26.91
C LYS A 38 -7.12 -17.71 -26.48
N ASP A 39 -7.73 -18.87 -26.25
CA ASP A 39 -9.08 -19.00 -25.71
C ASP A 39 -9.00 -19.42 -24.24
N LEU A 40 -9.19 -18.45 -23.35
CA LEU A 40 -9.09 -18.65 -21.91
C LEU A 40 -10.23 -19.54 -21.38
N ALA A 41 -11.44 -19.35 -21.91
CA ALA A 41 -12.62 -20.08 -21.43
C ALA A 41 -12.55 -21.54 -21.83
N GLN A 42 -12.15 -21.84 -23.07
CA GLN A 42 -11.93 -23.20 -23.54
C GLN A 42 -10.84 -23.90 -22.71
N ALA A 43 -9.69 -23.24 -22.50
CA ALA A 43 -8.58 -23.80 -21.74
C ALA A 43 -9.01 -24.20 -20.32
N VAL A 44 -9.74 -23.32 -19.64
CA VAL A 44 -10.28 -23.60 -18.30
C VAL A 44 -11.30 -24.75 -18.34
N ASN A 45 -12.23 -24.76 -19.30
CA ASN A 45 -13.24 -25.82 -19.38
C ASN A 45 -12.65 -27.20 -19.70
N GLN A 46 -11.58 -27.25 -20.49
CA GLN A 46 -10.95 -28.50 -20.91
C GLN A 46 -9.98 -29.05 -19.84
N HIS A 47 -9.30 -28.17 -19.11
CA HIS A 47 -8.19 -28.54 -18.24
C HIS A 47 -8.49 -28.40 -16.75
N CYS A 48 -9.57 -27.74 -16.36
CA CYS A 48 -10.02 -27.57 -14.98
C CYS A 48 -11.35 -28.33 -14.75
N LYS A 49 -11.54 -28.93 -13.59
CA LYS A 49 -12.59 -29.93 -13.21
C LYS A 49 -13.33 -29.38 -12.01
N GLU A 50 -12.60 -28.66 -11.16
CA GLU A 50 -13.06 -28.06 -9.92
C GLU A 50 -13.23 -26.54 -10.08
N ALA A 51 -13.20 -26.04 -11.32
CA ALA A 51 -13.45 -24.63 -11.62
C ALA A 51 -14.87 -24.23 -11.19
N LYS A 52 -14.97 -23.18 -10.37
CA LYS A 52 -16.25 -22.67 -9.84
C LYS A 52 -16.42 -21.22 -10.24
N SER A 53 -17.65 -20.83 -10.60
CA SER A 53 -17.98 -19.41 -10.78
C SER A 53 -18.31 -18.79 -9.44
N LEU A 54 -17.89 -17.53 -9.22
CA LEU A 54 -18.17 -16.81 -7.96
C LEU A 54 -19.68 -16.74 -7.66
N ILE A 55 -20.52 -16.62 -8.69
CA ILE A 55 -21.98 -16.54 -8.57
C ILE A 55 -22.61 -17.77 -7.88
N TYR A 56 -21.96 -18.94 -7.94
CA TYR A 56 -22.47 -20.19 -7.35
C TYR A 56 -21.89 -20.47 -5.95
N ILE A 57 -21.16 -19.50 -5.38
CA ILE A 57 -20.68 -19.56 -4.00
C ILE A 57 -21.50 -18.54 -3.23
N ASP A 58 -22.64 -18.97 -2.67
CA ASP A 58 -23.73 -18.07 -2.21
C ASP A 58 -23.27 -16.92 -1.31
N GLN A 59 -22.45 -17.22 -0.29
CA GLN A 59 -21.91 -16.20 0.61
C GLN A 59 -20.88 -15.28 -0.07
N LEU A 60 -20.10 -15.82 -1.02
CA LEU A 60 -19.09 -15.07 -1.76
C LEU A 60 -19.73 -14.13 -2.78
N ASN A 61 -20.80 -14.54 -3.45
CA ASN A 61 -21.53 -13.69 -4.39
C ASN A 61 -22.06 -12.43 -3.71
N LYS A 62 -22.61 -12.56 -2.50
CA LYS A 62 -23.02 -11.43 -1.67
C LYS A 62 -21.82 -10.54 -1.28
N LEU A 63 -20.71 -11.15 -0.83
CA LEU A 63 -19.50 -10.42 -0.45
C LEU A 63 -18.85 -9.68 -1.62
N VAL A 64 -18.87 -10.23 -2.83
CA VAL A 64 -18.36 -9.55 -4.05
C VAL A 64 -19.18 -8.29 -4.35
N GLN A 65 -20.49 -8.31 -4.09
CA GLN A 65 -21.37 -7.15 -4.29
C GLN A 65 -21.24 -6.09 -3.18
N GLU A 66 -20.91 -6.50 -1.96
CA GLU A 66 -20.83 -5.62 -0.79
C GLU A 66 -19.42 -5.07 -0.52
N ASN A 67 -18.36 -5.81 -0.89
CA ASN A 67 -16.98 -5.44 -0.63
C ASN A 67 -16.37 -4.64 -1.79
N GLN A 68 -15.95 -3.41 -1.51
CA GLN A 68 -15.45 -2.44 -2.51
C GLN A 68 -14.23 -2.95 -3.30
N GLU A 69 -13.38 -3.78 -2.69
CA GLU A 69 -12.20 -4.36 -3.35
C GLU A 69 -12.57 -5.54 -4.26
N LEU A 70 -13.62 -6.29 -3.90
CA LEU A 70 -14.08 -7.45 -4.67
C LEU A 70 -15.07 -7.06 -5.78
N ARG A 71 -15.72 -5.88 -5.71
CA ARG A 71 -16.66 -5.36 -6.73
C ARG A 71 -16.09 -5.30 -8.14
N ALA A 72 -14.76 -5.24 -8.28
CA ALA A 72 -14.09 -5.27 -9.58
C ALA A 72 -14.11 -6.65 -10.26
N LEU A 73 -14.47 -7.72 -9.54
CA LEU A 73 -14.62 -9.06 -10.08
C LEU A 73 -16.05 -9.27 -10.60
N ASP A 74 -16.17 -9.66 -11.87
CA ASP A 74 -17.44 -10.10 -12.43
C ASP A 74 -17.92 -11.37 -11.67
N PRO A 75 -19.17 -11.46 -11.21
CA PRO A 75 -19.72 -12.67 -10.56
C PRO A 75 -19.57 -13.96 -11.39
N LYS A 76 -19.49 -13.85 -12.73
CA LYS A 76 -19.24 -14.97 -13.64
C LYS A 76 -17.78 -15.39 -13.73
N THR A 77 -16.88 -14.69 -13.04
CA THR A 77 -15.47 -15.05 -12.97
C THR A 77 -15.32 -16.45 -12.42
N LYS A 78 -14.52 -17.27 -13.10
CA LYS A 78 -14.17 -18.61 -12.63
C LYS A 78 -12.91 -18.57 -11.78
N ILE A 79 -12.97 -19.26 -10.65
CA ILE A 79 -11.82 -19.57 -9.82
C ILE A 79 -11.49 -21.06 -9.88
N ILE A 80 -10.20 -21.39 -9.73
CA ILE A 80 -9.69 -22.75 -9.73
C ILE A 80 -8.86 -23.00 -8.47
N PRO A 81 -8.96 -24.19 -7.86
CA PRO A 81 -8.06 -24.56 -6.78
C PRO A 81 -6.64 -24.78 -7.30
N GLU A 82 -5.69 -24.91 -6.38
CA GLU A 82 -4.29 -25.21 -6.68
C GLU A 82 -4.09 -26.50 -7.49
N SER A 83 -4.90 -27.54 -7.22
CA SER A 83 -4.91 -28.79 -8.00
C SER A 83 -5.13 -28.55 -9.50
N ASP A 84 -6.09 -27.69 -9.83
CA ASP A 84 -6.43 -27.33 -11.20
C ASP A 84 -5.42 -26.36 -11.82
N PHE A 85 -4.80 -25.47 -11.01
CA PHE A 85 -3.65 -24.68 -11.45
C PHE A 85 -2.52 -25.58 -11.96
N TYR A 86 -2.13 -26.61 -11.21
CA TYR A 86 -1.09 -27.53 -11.67
C TYR A 86 -1.55 -28.33 -12.89
N ARG A 87 -2.81 -28.75 -12.94
CA ARG A 87 -3.31 -29.52 -14.09
C ARG A 87 -3.33 -28.74 -15.39
N ILE A 88 -3.77 -27.48 -15.39
CA ILE A 88 -3.75 -26.65 -16.61
C ILE A 88 -2.31 -26.31 -17.00
N SER A 89 -1.45 -26.02 -16.04
CA SER A 89 -0.03 -25.72 -16.28
C SER A 89 0.72 -26.92 -16.87
N LEU A 90 0.55 -28.12 -16.32
CA LEU A 90 1.24 -29.32 -16.80
C LEU A 90 0.72 -29.84 -18.15
N LYS A 91 -0.46 -29.41 -18.61
CA LYS A 91 -1.04 -29.84 -19.89
C LYS A 91 -0.58 -29.02 -21.09
N THR A 92 -0.06 -27.81 -20.86
CA THR A 92 0.46 -26.98 -21.95
C THR A 92 1.91 -27.36 -22.29
N ARG A 93 2.28 -27.32 -23.58
CA ARG A 93 3.65 -27.60 -24.06
C ARG A 93 4.53 -26.34 -24.10
N LYS A 94 4.11 -25.29 -23.41
CA LYS A 94 4.70 -23.96 -23.48
C LYS A 94 5.77 -23.78 -22.42
N THR A 95 6.88 -23.15 -22.79
CA THR A 95 8.03 -22.88 -21.90
C THR A 95 7.65 -21.96 -20.74
N GLU A 96 6.64 -21.11 -20.92
CA GLU A 96 6.10 -20.24 -19.87
C GLU A 96 5.50 -21.04 -18.69
N SER A 97 5.10 -22.29 -18.92
CA SER A 97 4.50 -23.14 -17.87
C SER A 97 5.44 -23.42 -16.72
N GLU A 98 6.68 -23.85 -17.00
CA GLU A 98 7.65 -24.15 -15.96
C GLU A 98 8.01 -22.90 -15.15
N THR A 99 8.07 -21.75 -15.82
CA THR A 99 8.36 -20.47 -15.17
C THR A 99 7.20 -20.05 -14.25
N LEU A 100 5.96 -20.20 -14.70
CA LEU A 100 4.77 -19.92 -13.90
C LEU A 100 4.64 -20.89 -12.71
N ILE A 101 4.86 -22.19 -12.92
CA ILE A 101 4.85 -23.21 -11.86
C ILE A 101 5.90 -22.85 -10.79
N ASN A 102 7.12 -22.53 -11.21
CA ASN A 102 8.19 -22.12 -10.28
C ASN A 102 7.80 -20.85 -9.52
N TYR A 103 7.28 -19.84 -10.22
CA TYR A 103 6.87 -18.59 -9.59
C TYR A 103 5.75 -18.80 -8.56
N VAL A 104 4.71 -19.56 -8.90
CA VAL A 104 3.60 -19.81 -7.98
C VAL A 104 4.05 -20.62 -6.78
N SER A 105 4.81 -21.69 -7.00
CA SER A 105 5.22 -22.62 -5.94
C SER A 105 6.29 -22.04 -5.01
N LYS A 106 7.21 -21.21 -5.52
CA LYS A 106 8.32 -20.64 -4.73
C LYS A 106 8.02 -19.25 -4.18
N THR A 107 7.08 -18.50 -4.77
CA THR A 107 6.80 -17.11 -4.39
C THR A 107 5.37 -16.92 -3.93
N VAL A 108 4.37 -17.27 -4.73
CA VAL A 108 2.96 -16.93 -4.45
C VAL A 108 2.45 -17.70 -3.25
N ILE A 109 2.45 -19.03 -3.31
CA ILE A 109 1.92 -19.90 -2.25
C ILE A 109 2.65 -19.68 -0.92
N PRO A 110 4.01 -19.64 -0.87
CA PRO A 110 4.73 -19.35 0.37
C PRO A 110 4.42 -17.98 0.95
N LYS A 111 4.22 -16.94 0.13
CA LYS A 111 3.83 -15.60 0.61
C LYS A 111 2.44 -15.61 1.23
N ILE A 112 1.48 -16.32 0.62
CA ILE A 112 0.13 -16.45 1.17
C ILE A 112 0.15 -17.24 2.48
N HIS A 113 0.85 -18.38 2.54
CA HIS A 113 0.95 -19.15 3.78
C HIS A 113 1.64 -18.39 4.91
N LYS A 114 2.71 -17.62 4.62
CA LYS A 114 3.35 -16.75 5.62
C LYS A 114 2.43 -15.64 6.12
N ARG A 115 1.52 -15.16 5.25
CA ARG A 115 0.46 -14.20 5.62
C ARG A 115 -0.53 -14.86 6.58
N ASN A 116 -0.98 -16.09 6.29
CA ASN A 116 -1.97 -16.78 7.12
C ASN A 116 -1.41 -17.32 8.44
N GLN A 117 -0.15 -17.75 8.46
CA GLN A 117 0.54 -18.16 9.71
C GLN A 117 0.73 -17.00 10.70
N LYS A 118 0.53 -15.76 10.26
CA LYS A 118 0.67 -14.55 11.08
C LYS A 118 -0.61 -14.08 11.77
N ALA A 119 -1.72 -14.80 11.80
CA ALA A 119 -2.90 -14.31 12.56
C ALA A 119 -3.72 -15.41 13.26
N PRO A 120 -4.33 -15.09 14.42
CA PRO A 120 -5.71 -14.62 14.32
C PRO A 120 -6.09 -13.53 15.34
N THR A 121 -6.24 -12.27 14.92
CA THR A 121 -7.39 -11.41 15.29
C THR A 121 -7.40 -10.10 14.49
N THR A 122 -8.55 -9.78 13.90
CA THR A 122 -9.08 -8.43 13.57
C THR A 122 -8.17 -7.44 12.84
N VAL A 123 -8.69 -6.93 11.70
CA VAL A 123 -8.14 -5.82 10.92
C VAL A 123 -6.98 -6.29 10.01
N PRO A 124 -7.05 -6.09 8.67
CA PRO A 124 -5.92 -6.34 7.77
C PRO A 124 -4.61 -5.80 8.39
N ASP A 125 -3.48 -6.51 8.27
CA ASP A 125 -2.18 -6.08 8.87
C ASP A 125 -1.75 -4.65 8.47
N ASN A 126 -2.32 -4.15 7.38
CA ASN A 126 -2.14 -2.82 6.85
C ASN A 126 -3.27 -1.86 7.25
N ILE A 127 -4.17 -2.20 8.17
CA ILE A 127 -5.16 -1.26 8.70
C ILE A 127 -4.85 -1.03 10.19
N VAL A 128 -4.62 0.23 10.53
CA VAL A 128 -4.35 0.68 11.89
C VAL A 128 -5.48 1.59 12.34
N THR A 129 -5.87 1.47 13.61
CA THR A 129 -6.93 2.31 14.18
C THR A 129 -6.33 3.27 15.20
N TYR A 130 -6.51 4.56 14.98
CA TYR A 130 -6.12 5.61 15.92
C TYR A 130 -7.34 6.45 16.29
N GLY A 131 -7.66 6.53 17.59
CA GLY A 131 -8.79 7.33 18.06
C GLY A 131 -10.13 6.95 17.42
N GLY A 132 -10.33 5.66 17.08
CA GLY A 132 -11.53 5.17 16.40
C GLY A 132 -11.54 5.37 14.87
N VAL A 133 -10.53 6.02 14.31
CA VAL A 133 -10.37 6.21 12.86
C VAL A 133 -9.48 5.13 12.26
N GLN A 134 -9.91 4.52 11.16
CA GLN A 134 -9.13 3.50 10.44
C GLN A 134 -8.28 4.11 9.33
N PHE A 135 -7.02 3.68 9.26
CA PHE A 135 -6.06 4.08 8.24
C PHE A 135 -5.46 2.86 7.58
N LEU A 136 -5.31 2.89 6.26
CA LEU A 136 -4.46 1.97 5.52
C LEU A 136 -2.99 2.39 5.72
N ARG A 137 -2.19 1.56 6.38
CA ARG A 137 -0.75 1.68 6.58
C ARG A 137 0.00 0.85 5.53
N TYR A 138 0.87 1.49 4.77
CA TYR A 138 1.76 0.83 3.82
C TYR A 138 3.22 1.14 4.15
N GLU A 139 4.08 0.13 4.05
CA GLU A 139 5.52 0.27 4.28
C GLU A 139 6.32 -0.17 3.07
N GLU A 140 7.37 0.59 2.73
CA GLU A 140 8.32 0.24 1.68
C GLU A 140 9.76 0.57 2.06
N GLU A 141 10.69 -0.14 1.44
CA GLU A 141 12.13 0.14 1.54
C GLU A 141 12.52 1.26 0.58
N TYR A 142 13.29 2.23 1.07
CA TYR A 142 13.73 3.41 0.34
C TYR A 142 15.23 3.60 0.48
N GLU A 143 15.95 3.69 -0.65
CA GLU A 143 17.38 3.99 -0.65
C GLU A 143 17.60 5.50 -0.43
N VAL A 144 17.94 5.85 0.81
CA VAL A 144 18.14 7.24 1.24
C VAL A 144 19.39 7.85 0.61
N ARG A 145 20.48 7.06 0.57
CA ARG A 145 21.77 7.36 -0.08
C ARG A 145 22.40 6.05 -0.49
N LYS A 146 23.36 6.09 -1.42
CA LYS A 146 24.07 4.90 -1.93
C LYS A 146 24.45 3.92 -0.81
N GLY A 147 23.81 2.75 -0.79
CA GLY A 147 24.09 1.69 0.18
C GLY A 147 23.44 1.85 1.57
N LYS A 148 22.59 2.87 1.77
CA LYS A 148 21.77 3.05 2.99
C LYS A 148 20.29 2.98 2.63
N ILE A 149 19.67 1.86 2.97
CA ILE A 149 18.23 1.61 2.84
C ILE A 149 17.56 1.88 4.20
N ASP A 150 16.41 2.54 4.16
CA ASP A 150 15.58 2.85 5.32
C ASP A 150 14.10 2.56 4.98
N THR A 151 13.21 2.58 5.97
CA THR A 151 11.78 2.25 5.75
C THR A 151 10.91 3.50 5.74
N LEU A 152 10.01 3.61 4.77
CA LEU A 152 8.96 4.62 4.71
C LEU A 152 7.60 4.01 5.05
N ALA A 153 6.84 4.69 5.91
CA ALA A 153 5.53 4.28 6.36
C ALA A 153 4.51 5.38 6.03
N PHE A 154 3.53 5.01 5.22
CA PHE A 154 2.45 5.85 4.72
C PHE A 154 1.14 5.45 5.38
N TYR A 155 0.23 6.41 5.52
CA TYR A 155 -1.05 6.25 6.16
C TYR A 155 -2.11 6.95 5.33
N THR A 156 -3.15 6.23 4.94
CA THR A 156 -4.29 6.75 4.18
C THR A 156 -5.57 6.52 4.96
N LYS A 157 -6.28 7.59 5.31
CA LYS A 157 -7.55 7.50 6.03
C LYS A 157 -8.59 6.81 5.14
N ARG A 158 -9.28 5.78 5.67
CA ARG A 158 -10.16 4.94 4.84
C ARG A 158 -11.44 5.62 4.37
N ASP A 159 -11.94 6.59 5.12
CA ASP A 159 -13.20 7.28 4.82
C ASP A 159 -13.00 8.46 3.86
N SER A 160 -11.89 9.21 3.99
CA SER A 160 -11.64 10.42 3.19
C SER A 160 -10.58 10.26 2.10
N GLY A 161 -9.73 9.23 2.17
CA GLY A 161 -8.55 9.08 1.30
C GLY A 161 -7.40 10.04 1.63
N GLU A 162 -7.53 10.88 2.66
CA GLU A 162 -6.45 11.78 3.10
C GLU A 162 -5.23 10.95 3.49
N SER A 163 -4.08 11.33 2.95
CA SER A 163 -2.86 10.54 3.05
C SER A 163 -1.72 11.37 3.63
N GLY A 164 -0.80 10.66 4.28
CA GLY A 164 0.35 11.26 4.92
C GLY A 164 1.42 10.24 5.25
N MET A 165 2.57 10.74 5.67
CA MET A 165 3.73 9.93 6.01
C MET A 165 4.09 10.10 7.47
N SER A 166 4.58 9.04 8.12
CA SER A 166 5.09 9.18 9.48
C SER A 166 6.24 10.19 9.54
N LEU A 167 6.35 10.93 10.63
CA LEU A 167 7.43 11.89 10.82
C LEU A 167 8.83 11.23 10.76
N GLN A 168 8.93 9.99 11.24
CA GLN A 168 10.16 9.19 11.13
C GLN A 168 10.48 8.90 9.66
N SER A 169 9.49 8.43 8.90
CA SER A 169 9.64 8.14 7.48
C SER A 169 9.95 9.39 6.67
N LEU A 170 9.37 10.53 7.02
CA LEU A 170 9.69 11.80 6.38
C LEU A 170 11.15 12.20 6.64
N ALA A 171 11.67 11.99 7.85
CA ALA A 171 13.09 12.19 8.15
C ALA A 171 13.98 11.21 7.37
N ASN A 172 13.57 9.94 7.28
CA ASN A 172 14.26 8.91 6.50
C ASN A 172 14.35 9.31 5.03
N GLY A 173 13.23 9.70 4.41
CA GLY A 173 13.21 10.14 3.02
C GLY A 173 14.03 11.41 2.77
N CYS A 174 14.09 12.33 3.75
CA CYS A 174 14.98 13.50 3.67
C CYS A 174 16.45 13.16 3.92
N GLY A 175 16.75 11.95 4.38
CA GLY A 175 18.08 11.50 4.74
C GLY A 175 18.72 12.25 5.90
N ILE A 176 17.91 12.58 6.91
CA ILE A 176 18.29 13.30 8.12
C ILE A 176 17.87 12.53 9.38
N ALA A 177 18.46 12.88 10.52
CA ALA A 177 17.98 12.35 11.80
C ALA A 177 16.59 12.92 12.13
N LEU A 178 15.72 12.10 12.73
CA LEU A 178 14.40 12.55 13.20
C LEU A 178 14.49 13.75 14.14
N LYS A 179 15.52 13.79 15.00
CA LYS A 179 15.77 14.94 15.88
C LYS A 179 16.02 16.23 15.10
N SER A 180 16.76 16.17 13.99
CA SER A 180 17.00 17.33 13.13
C SER A 180 15.70 17.81 12.47
N LEU A 181 14.86 16.88 12.00
CA LEU A 181 13.55 17.22 11.46
C LEU A 181 12.64 17.87 12.51
N ARG A 182 12.59 17.30 13.73
CA ARG A 182 11.81 17.87 14.85
C ARG A 182 12.28 19.28 15.21
N ASN A 183 13.58 19.46 15.38
CA ASN A 183 14.15 20.77 15.65
C ASN A 183 13.81 21.79 14.56
N LEU A 184 13.83 21.41 13.27
CA LEU A 184 13.40 22.30 12.18
C LEU A 184 11.92 22.68 12.32
N LEU A 185 11.05 21.70 12.58
CA LEU A 185 9.62 21.92 12.73
C LEU A 185 9.31 22.83 13.94
N GLU A 186 10.06 22.67 15.03
CA GLU A 186 9.98 23.49 16.25
C GLU A 186 10.54 24.90 16.02
N GLU A 187 11.77 25.02 15.49
CA GLU A 187 12.49 26.29 15.27
C GLU A 187 11.72 27.23 14.35
N LYS A 188 11.13 26.68 13.29
CA LYS A 188 10.50 27.49 12.26
C LYS A 188 9.05 27.88 12.58
N ASN A 189 8.49 27.43 13.73
CA ASN A 189 7.10 27.69 14.16
C ASN A 189 6.11 27.71 12.97
N ILE A 190 6.20 26.68 12.11
CA ILE A 190 5.71 26.75 10.73
C ILE A 190 4.18 26.62 10.71
N ASP A 191 3.48 27.76 10.66
CA ASP A 191 2.16 27.86 10.03
C ASP A 191 2.32 27.49 8.54
N PHE A 192 1.91 26.27 8.19
CA PHE A 192 2.45 25.53 7.05
C PHE A 192 2.01 25.98 5.65
N PHE A 193 1.44 27.18 5.51
CA PHE A 193 1.28 27.87 4.23
C PHE A 193 1.36 29.39 4.44
N LEU A 194 2.47 30.01 4.06
CA LEU A 194 2.44 31.39 3.59
C LEU A 194 2.97 31.39 2.15
N GLU A 195 2.11 31.06 1.19
CA GLU A 195 2.19 31.82 -0.05
C GLU A 195 1.69 33.23 0.27
N GLY A 196 2.65 34.13 0.50
CA GLY A 196 2.41 35.56 0.74
C GLY A 196 2.37 35.98 2.21
N GLY A 197 3.47 36.58 2.66
CA GLY A 197 3.46 37.70 3.64
C GLY A 197 3.06 37.46 5.09
N ALA A 198 4.07 37.53 5.98
CA ALA A 198 4.08 38.09 7.34
C ALA A 198 3.33 37.42 8.54
N LYS A 199 4.17 37.11 9.55
CA LYS A 199 4.06 37.25 11.03
C LYS A 199 3.09 36.39 11.90
N GLN A 200 3.74 35.53 12.70
CA GLN A 200 3.84 35.48 14.19
C GLN A 200 2.61 35.11 15.06
N GLY A 201 2.73 34.00 15.83
CA GLY A 201 2.23 33.95 17.22
C GLY A 201 1.60 32.63 17.76
N ASN A 202 2.35 31.97 18.65
CA ASN A 202 1.95 31.19 19.85
C ASN A 202 1.14 29.87 19.82
N SER A 203 1.83 28.81 20.28
CA SER A 203 1.50 27.90 21.41
C SER A 203 0.05 27.45 21.64
N SER A 204 -0.21 26.14 21.57
CA SER A 204 -0.64 25.28 22.70
C SER A 204 -0.90 23.83 22.24
N ALA A 205 -0.63 22.88 23.13
CA ALA A 205 -0.93 21.46 22.98
C ALA A 205 -2.44 21.17 22.90
N ASP A 206 -2.77 19.96 22.43
CA ASP A 206 -4.09 19.30 22.41
C ASP A 206 -5.11 19.69 21.33
N SER A 207 -5.26 18.81 20.33
CA SER A 207 -6.53 18.10 20.05
C SER A 207 -6.36 17.24 18.79
N LEU A 208 -6.78 15.98 18.86
CA LEU A 208 -7.25 15.24 17.69
C LEU A 208 -8.76 15.49 17.58
N ILE A 209 -9.25 15.72 16.34
CA ILE A 209 -10.58 15.43 15.77
C ILE A 209 -11.06 16.55 14.81
N THR A 210 -10.95 16.22 13.51
CA THR A 210 -11.94 16.34 12.41
C THR A 210 -12.94 17.51 12.33
N LYS A 211 -12.77 18.30 11.24
CA LYS A 211 -13.73 19.00 10.34
C LYS A 211 -14.83 19.95 10.85
N ALA A 212 -14.86 21.07 10.12
CA ALA A 212 -15.99 21.93 9.74
C ALA A 212 -16.44 23.00 10.73
N LYS A 213 -16.08 24.26 10.43
CA LYS A 213 -17.06 25.33 10.18
C LYS A 213 -16.45 26.47 9.37
N GLU A 214 -17.33 27.09 8.60
CA GLU A 214 -17.14 28.17 7.64
C GLU A 214 -16.36 29.37 8.18
N GLY A 215 -15.66 30.06 7.27
CA GLY A 215 -14.98 31.33 7.53
C GLY A 215 -13.52 31.26 7.15
N ALA A 216 -13.11 32.09 6.19
CA ALA A 216 -11.74 32.20 5.72
C ALA A 216 -10.72 32.33 6.86
N THR A 217 -9.50 31.84 6.61
CA THR A 217 -8.25 31.96 7.40
C THR A 217 -8.04 31.00 8.58
N LYS A 218 -7.58 29.78 8.28
CA LYS A 218 -6.58 29.01 9.08
C LYS A 218 -6.15 27.76 8.28
N PRO A 219 -4.85 27.39 8.21
CA PRO A 219 -4.45 26.20 7.50
C PRO A 219 -4.99 24.97 8.23
N ALA A 220 -5.80 24.18 7.51
CA ALA A 220 -6.34 22.92 8.00
C ALA A 220 -5.20 21.94 8.37
N ASP A 221 -5.28 21.43 9.60
CA ASP A 221 -4.68 20.22 10.17
C ASP A 221 -3.38 19.69 9.53
N PHE A 222 -2.21 20.16 9.97
CA PHE A 222 -0.89 19.68 9.52
C PHE A 222 -0.68 18.16 9.64
N TYR A 223 -1.31 17.55 10.64
CA TYR A 223 -1.17 16.15 10.97
C TYR A 223 -2.43 15.36 10.62
N LEU A 224 -2.23 14.24 9.92
CA LEU A 224 -3.27 13.23 9.70
C LEU A 224 -3.51 12.40 10.97
N ILE A 225 -2.44 12.05 11.68
CA ILE A 225 -2.47 11.32 12.96
C ILE A 225 -1.49 12.02 13.90
N LYS A 226 -1.97 12.41 15.09
CA LYS A 226 -1.17 13.08 16.13
C LYS A 226 -1.37 12.37 17.46
N THR A 227 -0.65 11.28 17.66
CA THR A 227 -0.70 10.48 18.89
C THR A 227 0.70 10.38 19.50
N PRO A 228 0.82 10.03 20.79
CA PRO A 228 2.13 9.72 21.38
C PRO A 228 2.86 8.58 20.66
N ALA A 229 2.11 7.65 20.04
CA ALA A 229 2.66 6.52 19.30
C ALA A 229 3.21 6.92 17.92
N ILE A 230 2.49 7.79 17.19
CA ILE A 230 2.90 8.22 15.85
C ILE A 230 2.39 9.62 15.50
N HIS A 231 3.23 10.33 14.77
CA HIS A 231 2.89 11.58 14.09
C HIS A 231 2.94 11.34 12.59
N VAL A 232 1.86 11.66 11.89
CA VAL A 232 1.73 11.52 10.44
C VAL A 232 1.47 12.88 9.84
N VAL A 233 2.39 13.35 9.00
CA VAL A 233 2.34 14.63 8.29
C VAL A 233 1.56 14.43 7.00
N LEU A 234 0.57 15.28 6.69
CA LEU A 234 -0.18 15.16 5.43
C LEU A 234 0.75 15.26 4.22
N ASP A 235 0.41 14.56 3.14
CA ASP A 235 1.24 14.49 1.92
C ASP A 235 1.50 15.88 1.32
N ILE A 236 0.50 16.76 1.36
CA ILE A 236 0.59 18.15 0.88
C ILE A 236 1.74 18.93 1.55
N TYR A 237 2.15 18.50 2.74
CA TYR A 237 3.24 19.09 3.52
C TYR A 237 4.55 18.32 3.39
N CYS A 238 4.49 17.00 3.21
CA CYS A 238 5.67 16.17 2.98
C CYS A 238 6.46 16.65 1.76
N GLU A 239 5.78 16.99 0.65
CA GLU A 239 6.42 17.49 -0.57
C GLU A 239 7.28 18.73 -0.32
N ARG A 240 6.77 19.67 0.48
CA ARG A 240 7.46 20.92 0.81
C ARG A 240 8.73 20.67 1.63
N ILE A 241 8.65 19.74 2.58
CA ILE A 241 9.78 19.35 3.43
C ILE A 241 10.86 18.67 2.60
N PHE A 242 10.48 17.77 1.68
CA PHE A 242 11.42 17.17 0.74
C PHE A 242 12.14 18.23 -0.10
N ARG A 243 11.40 19.20 -0.65
CA ARG A 243 11.98 20.31 -1.42
C ARG A 243 12.97 21.14 -0.59
N TYR A 244 12.64 21.45 0.66
CA TYR A 244 13.52 22.18 1.57
C TYR A 244 14.84 21.44 1.82
N TYR A 245 14.79 20.16 2.19
CA TYR A 245 16.02 19.40 2.47
C TYR A 245 16.83 19.10 1.20
N ALA A 246 16.17 18.92 0.06
CA ALA A 246 16.85 18.84 -1.23
C ALA A 246 17.58 20.15 -1.58
N TYR A 247 17.00 21.30 -1.26
CA TYR A 247 17.64 22.61 -1.42
C TYR A 247 18.84 22.77 -0.46
N GLU A 248 18.65 22.55 0.83
CA GLU A 248 19.71 22.67 1.85
C GLU A 248 20.93 21.79 1.54
N SER A 249 20.70 20.56 1.07
CA SER A 249 21.76 19.64 0.68
C SER A 249 22.62 20.19 -0.48
N ARG A 250 21.99 20.83 -1.48
CA ARG A 250 22.71 21.43 -2.62
C ARG A 250 23.52 22.66 -2.23
N TYR A 251 23.02 23.47 -1.30
CA TYR A 251 23.66 24.74 -0.91
C TYR A 251 24.69 24.60 0.22
N LYS A 252 24.49 23.69 1.18
CA LYS A 252 25.51 23.43 2.21
C LYS A 252 26.75 22.72 1.66
N ASN A 253 26.58 21.91 0.61
CA ASN A 253 27.71 21.30 -0.10
C ASN A 253 28.48 22.28 -1.00
N SER A 254 27.91 23.45 -1.35
CA SER A 254 28.59 24.46 -2.18
C SER A 254 29.28 25.57 -1.38
N VAL A 255 29.03 25.66 -0.06
CA VAL A 255 29.70 26.63 0.83
C VAL A 255 30.97 26.06 1.46
N HIS A 256 31.10 24.73 1.55
CA HIS A 256 32.34 24.09 2.03
C HIS A 256 33.43 23.93 0.95
N ASP A 257 33.14 24.23 -0.31
CA ASP A 257 34.08 24.11 -1.43
C ASP A 257 34.68 25.45 -1.88
N LYS A 258 34.55 26.49 -1.03
CA LYS A 258 35.14 27.82 -1.26
C LYS A 258 35.90 28.33 -0.03
N ASN A 259 36.98 27.64 0.32
CA ASN A 259 38.15 28.09 1.08
C ASN A 259 39.20 26.98 0.84
N TYR A 260 40.31 27.09 0.12
CA TYR A 260 41.24 28.13 -0.31
C TYR A 260 42.05 27.48 -1.49
N PRO A 261 42.90 28.17 -2.30
CA PRO A 261 43.96 29.06 -1.83
C PRO A 261 43.71 30.57 -2.05
#